data_AF-A0A3S0J654-F1
#
_entry.id   AF-A0A3S0J654-F1
#
_cell.length_a   1.000
_cell.length_b   1.000
_cell.length_c   1.000
_cell.angle_alpha   90.00
_cell.angle_beta   90.00
_cell.angle_gamma   90.00
#
_symmetry.space_group_name_H-M   'P 1'
#
loop_
_entity.id
_entity.type
_entity.pdbx_description
1 polymer ?
#
loop_
_entity_poly.entity_id
_entity_poly.type
_entity_poly.pdbx_seq_one_letter_code
_entity_poly.pdbx_strand_id
1 'polypeptide(L)'
;MISKQNGQLGEVAFSEHDQGIGKRGRGSHGAKTFRRGRVLAFYQQLVIKRDTLKKQLACPEYQTIQQVIAGELKATEDIINDFKAAFELQEVSNEISDLNKHDKSNQ
;
A
#
# COMPACT_ATOMS: atom_id res chain seq x y z
N MET A 1 62.26 25.34 -37.01
CA MET A 1 62.47 24.09 -37.76
C MET A 1 61.94 22.94 -36.92
N ILE A 2 61.25 22.02 -37.57
CA ILE A 2 60.57 20.85 -36.98
C ILE A 2 61.63 19.82 -36.54
N SER A 3 61.49 19.29 -35.33
CA SER A 3 62.02 17.97 -34.96
C SER A 3 61.01 17.25 -34.07
N LYS A 4 60.39 16.21 -34.62
CA LYS A 4 59.52 15.24 -33.94
C LYS A 4 60.37 14.31 -33.06
N GLN A 5 59.89 13.89 -31.88
CA GLN A 5 60.08 12.52 -31.35
C GLN A 5 58.94 12.09 -30.40
N ASN A 6 58.11 11.17 -30.90
CA ASN A 6 57.53 9.97 -30.30
C ASN A 6 57.08 9.94 -28.83
N GLY A 7 55.76 9.89 -28.62
CA GLY A 7 55.09 9.35 -27.43
C GLY A 7 53.93 8.45 -27.86
N GLN A 8 53.88 7.26 -27.28
CA GLN A 8 53.05 6.09 -27.63
C GLN A 8 51.57 6.35 -27.96
N LEU A 9 51.11 5.61 -28.97
CA LEU A 9 49.72 5.38 -29.33
C LEU A 9 49.04 4.51 -28.26
N GLY A 10 48.15 5.12 -27.48
CA GLY A 10 47.10 4.42 -26.75
C GLY A 10 45.78 4.66 -27.46
N GLU A 11 45.45 3.80 -28.42
CA GLU A 11 44.14 3.79 -29.07
C GLU A 11 43.12 3.20 -28.08
N VAL A 12 42.45 4.07 -27.31
CA VAL A 12 41.20 3.69 -26.64
C VAL A 12 40.08 3.96 -27.62
N ALA A 13 39.63 2.88 -28.27
CA ALA A 13 38.43 2.89 -29.08
C ALA A 13 37.26 3.36 -28.22
N PHE A 14 36.81 4.59 -28.46
CA PHE A 14 35.49 5.04 -28.03
C PHE A 14 34.46 4.37 -28.93
N SER A 15 33.95 3.21 -28.50
CA SER A 15 32.69 2.68 -28.99
C SER A 15 31.56 3.20 -28.12
N GLU A 16 31.01 4.35 -28.51
CA GLU A 16 29.63 4.70 -28.20
C GLU A 16 28.71 3.62 -28.79
N HIS A 17 28.29 2.69 -27.94
CA HIS A 17 27.05 1.95 -28.13
C HIS A 17 26.08 2.35 -27.04
N ASP A 18 25.46 3.50 -27.28
CA ASP A 18 24.09 3.76 -26.86
C ASP A 18 23.19 2.66 -27.46
N GLN A 19 22.92 1.64 -26.64
CA GLN A 19 21.67 0.90 -26.74
C GLN A 19 21.01 0.91 -25.38
N GLY A 20 20.29 2.01 -25.12
CA GLY A 20 19.24 2.05 -24.12
C GLY A 20 18.26 0.90 -24.30
N ILE A 21 18.43 -0.17 -23.53
CA ILE A 21 17.34 -1.10 -23.25
C ILE A 21 16.67 -0.64 -21.96
N GLY A 22 15.80 0.35 -22.12
CA GLY A 22 14.80 0.69 -21.13
C GLY A 22 13.86 -0.49 -20.89
N LYS A 23 14.18 -1.36 -19.93
CA LYS A 23 13.20 -2.27 -19.30
C LYS A 23 12.28 -1.49 -18.37
N ARG A 24 11.53 -0.52 -18.91
CA ARG A 24 10.43 0.15 -18.23
C ARG A 24 9.13 -0.59 -18.55
N GLY A 25 8.80 -1.61 -17.76
CA GLY A 25 7.55 -2.35 -18.01
C GLY A 25 6.99 -3.21 -16.88
N ARG A 26 7.73 -3.49 -15.79
CA ARG A 26 7.24 -4.35 -14.69
C ARG A 26 7.00 -3.65 -13.34
N GLY A 27 7.23 -2.33 -13.25
CA GLY A 27 7.09 -1.58 -12.01
C GLY A 27 5.65 -1.12 -11.68
N SER A 28 4.75 -1.09 -12.66
CA SER A 28 3.42 -0.49 -12.48
C SER A 28 2.41 -1.42 -11.77
N HIS A 29 2.44 -2.73 -12.06
CA HIS A 29 1.48 -3.68 -11.48
C HIS A 29 1.76 -4.00 -9.99
N GLY A 30 3.02 -4.15 -9.59
CA GLY A 30 3.37 -4.44 -8.19
C GLY A 30 3.11 -3.28 -7.23
N ALA A 31 3.29 -2.04 -7.70
CA ALA A 31 3.00 -0.85 -6.90
C ALA A 31 1.50 -0.70 -6.60
N LYS A 32 0.62 -1.07 -7.55
CA LYS A 32 -0.84 -1.03 -7.38
C LYS A 32 -1.33 -2.08 -6.37
N THR A 33 -0.83 -3.31 -6.44
CA THR A 33 -1.22 -4.38 -5.49
C THR A 33 -0.71 -4.10 -4.08
N PHE A 34 0.50 -3.55 -3.93
CA PHE A 34 1.02 -3.13 -2.63
C PHE A 34 0.15 -2.02 -2.01
N ARG A 35 -0.20 -1.00 -2.78
CA ARG A 35 -1.09 0.08 -2.32
C ARG A 35 -2.44 -0.45 -1.87
N ARG A 36 -3.08 -1.30 -2.67
CA ARG A 36 -4.35 -1.95 -2.30
C ARG A 36 -4.22 -2.78 -1.02
N GLY A 37 -3.17 -3.59 -0.91
CA GLY A 37 -2.91 -4.40 0.29
C GLY A 37 -2.74 -3.54 1.56
N ARG A 38 -2.04 -2.40 1.45
CA ARG A 38 -1.85 -1.45 2.56
C ARG A 38 -3.16 -0.76 2.96
N VAL A 39 -3.96 -0.35 1.99
CA VAL A 39 -5.28 0.25 2.22
C VAL A 39 -6.20 -0.72 2.97
N LEU A 40 -6.25 -1.98 2.53
CA LEU A 40 -7.07 -3.01 3.18
C LEU A 40 -6.58 -3.35 4.58
N ALA A 41 -5.26 -3.45 4.78
CA ALA A 41 -4.70 -3.70 6.11
C ALA A 41 -5.02 -2.56 7.09
N PHE A 42 -4.95 -1.31 6.64
CA PHE A 42 -5.32 -0.15 7.46
C PHE A 42 -6.82 -0.12 7.75
N TYR A 43 -7.66 -0.40 6.75
CA TYR A 43 -9.11 -0.53 6.96
C TYR A 43 -9.45 -1.60 8.01
N GLN A 44 -8.79 -2.76 7.94
CA GLN A 44 -8.95 -3.83 8.92
C GLN A 44 -8.60 -3.37 10.35
N GLN A 45 -7.55 -2.57 10.51
CA GLN A 45 -7.18 -2.01 11.81
C GLN A 45 -8.28 -1.09 12.36
N LEU A 46 -8.88 -0.24 11.53
CA LEU A 46 -10.00 0.61 11.93
C LEU A 46 -11.22 -0.20 12.38
N VAL A 47 -11.55 -1.28 11.64
CA VAL A 47 -12.65 -2.19 11.99
C VAL A 47 -12.40 -2.85 13.35
N ILE A 48 -11.20 -3.37 13.59
CA ILE A 48 -10.82 -3.97 14.89
C ILE A 48 -10.93 -2.95 16.02
N LYS A 49 -10.48 -1.71 15.78
CA LYS A 49 -10.57 -0.63 16.76
C LYS A 49 -12.03 -0.30 17.10
N ARG A 50 -12.89 -0.14 16.09
CA ARG A 50 -14.33 0.07 16.25
C ARG A 50 -14.96 -1.04 17.09
N ASP A 51 -14.64 -2.29 16.78
CA ASP A 51 -15.23 -3.44 17.49
C ASP A 51 -14.75 -3.53 18.94
N THR A 52 -13.48 -3.16 19.20
CA THR A 52 -12.94 -3.03 20.55
C THR A 52 -13.68 -1.95 21.34
N LEU A 53 -13.87 -0.76 20.77
CA LEU A 53 -14.60 0.35 21.43
C LEU A 53 -16.05 -0.03 21.72
N LYS A 54 -16.72 -0.75 20.83
CA LYS A 54 -18.09 -1.28 21.06
C LYS A 54 -18.13 -2.25 22.24
N LYS A 55 -17.15 -3.15 22.35
CA LYS A 55 -17.04 -4.06 23.50
C LYS A 55 -16.81 -3.29 24.80
N GLN A 56 -15.94 -2.29 24.78
CA GLN A 56 -15.67 -1.46 25.96
C GLN A 56 -16.90 -0.69 26.44
N LEU A 57 -17.75 -0.19 25.53
CA LEU A 57 -19.00 0.46 25.92
C LEU A 57 -19.99 -0.47 26.62
N ALA A 58 -19.92 -1.78 26.35
CA ALA A 58 -20.74 -2.80 27.00
C ALA A 58 -20.17 -3.26 28.36
N CYS A 59 -18.95 -2.85 28.72
CA CYS A 59 -18.26 -3.27 29.93
C CYS A 59 -18.50 -2.26 31.07
N PRO A 60 -19.02 -2.69 32.23
CA PRO A 60 -19.29 -1.81 33.37
C PRO A 60 -18.02 -1.16 33.95
N GLU A 61 -16.86 -1.77 33.77
CA GLU A 61 -15.57 -1.27 34.24
C GLU A 61 -15.19 0.09 33.63
N TYR A 62 -15.78 0.44 32.48
CA TYR A 62 -15.51 1.70 31.78
C TYR A 62 -16.61 2.76 31.97
N GLN A 63 -17.55 2.57 32.90
CA GLN A 63 -18.69 3.47 33.11
C GLN A 63 -18.27 4.93 33.31
N THR A 64 -17.17 5.19 34.02
CA THR A 64 -16.66 6.54 34.31
C THR A 64 -16.11 7.27 33.08
N ILE A 65 -15.76 6.53 32.02
CA ILE A 65 -15.18 7.09 30.78
C ILE A 65 -16.03 6.79 29.54
N GLN A 66 -17.27 6.32 29.70
CA GLN A 66 -18.15 5.94 28.58
C GLN A 66 -18.31 7.05 27.53
N GLN A 67 -18.42 8.31 27.95
CA GLN A 67 -18.54 9.44 27.01
C GLN A 67 -17.29 9.61 26.14
N VAL A 68 -16.10 9.38 26.70
CA VAL A 68 -14.84 9.43 25.94
C VAL A 68 -14.80 8.29 24.92
N ILE A 69 -15.14 7.06 25.33
CA ILE A 69 -15.16 5.89 24.45
C ILE A 69 -16.20 6.07 23.34
N ALA A 70 -17.38 6.61 23.66
CA ALA A 70 -18.42 6.90 22.68
C ALA A 70 -17.97 7.95 21.64
N GLY A 71 -17.28 9.01 22.10
CA GLY A 71 -16.68 10.00 21.22
C GLY A 71 -15.61 9.40 20.30
N GLU A 72 -14.73 8.56 20.84
CA GLU A 72 -13.69 7.88 20.06
C GLU A 72 -14.28 6.87 19.06
N LEU A 73 -15.34 6.16 19.44
CA LEU A 73 -16.06 5.25 18.56
C LEU A 73 -16.64 6.01 17.38
N LYS A 74 -17.32 7.13 17.64
CA LYS A 74 -17.88 7.98 16.59
C LYS A 74 -16.79 8.49 15.65
N ALA A 75 -15.69 9.03 16.20
CA ALA A 75 -14.57 9.50 15.38
C ALA A 75 -13.96 8.38 14.53
N THR A 76 -13.86 7.16 15.07
CA THR A 76 -13.37 5.99 14.32
C THR A 76 -14.33 5.60 13.20
N GLU A 77 -15.64 5.64 13.43
CA GLU A 77 -16.66 5.38 12.41
C GLU A 77 -16.67 6.44 11.30
N ASP A 78 -16.49 7.71 11.65
CA ASP A 78 -16.35 8.81 10.68
C ASP A 78 -15.11 8.61 9.79
N ILE A 79 -13.95 8.31 10.38
CA ILE A 79 -12.71 7.99 9.63
C ILE A 79 -12.92 6.77 8.72
N ILE A 80 -13.62 5.74 9.18
CA ILE A 80 -13.95 4.56 8.35
C ILE A 80 -14.75 4.97 7.13
N ASN A 81 -15.76 5.82 7.30
CA ASN A 81 -16.63 6.25 6.21
C ASN A 81 -15.86 7.10 5.20
N ASP A 82 -15.08 8.06 5.66
CA ASP A 82 -14.22 8.90 4.81
C ASP A 82 -13.18 8.06 4.08
N PHE A 83 -12.56 7.09 4.77
CA PHE A 83 -11.58 6.18 4.18
C PHE A 83 -12.19 5.31 3.09
N LYS A 84 -13.41 4.78 3.31
CA LYS A 84 -14.13 4.03 2.29
C LYS A 84 -14.44 4.86 1.05
N ALA A 85 -14.86 6.11 1.24
CA ALA A 85 -15.15 7.03 0.15
C ALA A 85 -13.87 7.38 -0.63
N ALA A 86 -12.78 7.71 0.08
CA ALA A 86 -11.51 8.12 -0.53
C ALA A 86 -10.83 7.00 -1.34
N PHE A 87 -11.07 5.74 -0.99
CA PHE A 87 -10.45 4.57 -1.64
C PHE A 87 -11.47 3.69 -2.38
N GLU A 88 -12.71 4.16 -2.58
CA GLU A 88 -13.77 3.46 -3.31
C GLU A 88 -13.98 2.00 -2.84
N LEU A 89 -13.81 1.76 -1.54
CA LEU A 89 -13.74 0.39 -0.97
C LEU A 89 -15.07 -0.38 -1.05
N GLN A 90 -16.19 0.29 -1.37
CA GLN A 90 -17.46 -0.40 -1.58
C GLN A 90 -17.43 -1.31 -2.81
N GLU A 91 -16.67 -0.97 -3.85
CA GLU A 91 -16.50 -1.82 -5.03
C GLU A 91 -15.54 -2.98 -4.74
N VAL A 92 -14.49 -2.71 -3.95
CA VAL A 92 -13.46 -3.71 -3.57
C VAL A 92 -14.02 -4.80 -2.63
N SER A 93 -15.03 -4.48 -1.82
CA SER A 93 -15.66 -5.44 -0.92
C SER A 93 -16.28 -6.62 -1.67
N ASN A 94 -16.80 -6.40 -2.89
CA ASN A 94 -17.37 -7.46 -3.72
C ASN A 94 -16.27 -8.42 -4.24
N GLU A 95 -15.10 -7.90 -4.59
CA GLU A 95 -13.96 -8.72 -5.03
C GLU A 95 -13.32 -9.53 -3.89
N ILE A 96 -13.30 -9.00 -2.66
CA ILE A 96 -12.72 -9.71 -1.49
C ILE A 96 -13.57 -10.93 -1.12
N SER A 97 -14.91 -10.82 -1.22
CA SER A 97 -15.79 -11.98 -1.07
C SER A 97 -15.59 -13.06 -2.13
N ASP A 98 -15.07 -12.71 -3.31
CA ASP A 98 -14.80 -13.67 -4.38
C ASP A 98 -13.41 -14.30 -4.27
N LEU A 99 -12.42 -13.62 -3.70
CA LEU A 99 -11.11 -14.20 -3.39
C LEU A 99 -11.18 -15.24 -2.25
N ASN A 100 -12.07 -15.05 -1.26
CA ASN A 100 -12.28 -16.00 -0.17
C ASN A 100 -13.06 -17.27 -0.57
N LYS A 101 -13.70 -17.31 -1.74
CA LYS A 101 -14.39 -18.51 -2.24
C LYS A 101 -13.44 -19.53 -2.87
N HIS A 102 -12.30 -19.08 -3.40
CA HIS A 102 -11.40 -19.96 -4.15
C HIS A 102 -10.48 -20.84 -3.27
N ASP A 103 -10.35 -20.50 -1.98
CA ASP A 103 -9.52 -21.24 -1.01
C ASP A 103 -10.32 -22.29 -0.20
N LYS A 104 -11.65 -22.36 -0.41
CA LYS A 104 -12.54 -23.32 0.28
C LYS A 104 -12.96 -24.50 -0.59
N SER A 105 -12.51 -24.58 -1.85
CA SER A 105 -12.83 -25.66 -2.78
C SER A 105 -11.75 -26.75 -2.87
N ASN A 106 -10.76 -26.76 -1.98
CA ASN A 106 -9.70 -27.77 -1.99
C ASN A 106 -9.40 -28.38 -0.61
N GLN A 107 -10.42 -28.48 0.26
CA GLN A 107 -10.32 -29.23 1.52
C GLN A 107 -11.55 -30.09 1.75
#